data_AF-A0A357CV16-F1
#
_entry.id   AF-A0A357CV16-F1
#
_cell.length_a   1.000
_cell.length_b   1.000
_cell.length_c   1.000
_cell.angle_alpha   90.00
_cell.angle_beta   90.00
_cell.angle_gamma   90.00
#
_symmetry.space_group_name_H-M   'P 1'
#
loop_
_entity.id
_entity.type
_entity.pdbx_description
1 polymer ?
#
loop_
_entity_poly.entity_id
_entity_poly.type
_entity_poly.pdbx_seq_one_letter_code
_entity_poly.pdbx_strand_id
1 'polypeptide(L)'
;RGVGGSTDIVQKEMYTFIDKDGSSLTLRPEGTACVARSVLENGLYAGAMPIKLYYLSNFFRRERPQAGRSREFWQFGAELYGSSGAEADATIILLANSVFKRLGLRNIELKINSIGCPECRPVFRAALRKHFESRKKELCDTCLGR
;
A
#
# COMPACT_ATOMS: atom_id res chain seq x y z
N ARG A 1 -1.71 5.14 -7.08
CA ARG A 1 -0.49 5.49 -6.31
C ARG A 1 0.13 4.18 -5.84
N GLY A 2 1.32 3.82 -6.31
CA GLY A 2 2.01 2.60 -5.86
C GLY A 2 2.66 2.78 -4.49
N VAL A 3 3.46 1.79 -4.11
CA VAL A 3 4.34 1.84 -2.94
C VAL A 3 5.31 3.01 -3.12
N GLY A 4 5.15 4.09 -2.34
CA GLY A 4 5.90 5.33 -2.56
C GLY A 4 7.43 5.12 -2.49
N GLY A 5 8.21 5.86 -3.29
CA GLY A 5 9.66 5.66 -3.41
C GLY A 5 10.49 5.84 -2.12
N SER A 6 9.91 6.47 -1.10
CA SER A 6 10.52 6.65 0.22
C SER A 6 10.07 5.64 1.28
N THR A 7 9.31 4.62 0.88
CA THR A 7 8.88 3.55 1.78
C THR A 7 10.02 2.55 2.01
N ASP A 8 10.01 1.90 3.17
CA ASP A 8 10.96 0.82 3.46
C ASP A 8 10.84 -0.33 2.44
N ILE A 9 9.65 -0.56 1.89
CA ILE A 9 9.43 -1.54 0.81
C ILE A 9 10.34 -1.23 -0.38
N VAL A 10 10.26 -0.03 -0.94
CA VAL A 10 11.07 0.37 -2.11
C VAL A 10 12.55 0.47 -1.76
N GLN A 11 12.88 0.99 -0.57
CA GLN A 11 14.27 1.24 -0.21
C GLN A 11 15.05 -0.02 0.17
N LYS A 12 14.40 -1.02 0.77
CA LYS A 12 15.11 -2.13 1.43
C LYS A 12 14.48 -3.51 1.20
N GLU A 13 13.19 -3.61 0.87
CA GLU A 13 12.48 -4.90 0.93
C GLU A 13 12.16 -5.51 -0.44
N MET A 14 12.38 -4.81 -1.56
CA MET A 14 12.13 -5.41 -2.88
C MET A 14 13.16 -6.49 -3.23
N TYR A 15 12.67 -7.59 -3.81
CA TYR A 15 13.51 -8.58 -4.50
C TYR A 15 13.69 -8.18 -5.95
N THR A 16 14.72 -7.37 -6.21
CA THR A 16 15.07 -6.86 -7.55
C THR A 16 16.30 -7.59 -8.08
N PHE A 17 16.26 -8.01 -9.34
CA PHE A 17 17.35 -8.71 -10.02
C PHE A 17 17.38 -8.32 -11.50
N ILE A 18 18.53 -8.55 -12.14
CA ILE A 18 18.72 -8.30 -13.57
C ILE A 18 18.43 -9.59 -14.33
N ASP A 19 17.56 -9.53 -15.33
CA ASP A 19 17.24 -10.64 -16.22
C ASP A 19 18.34 -10.83 -17.29
N LYS A 20 18.28 -11.93 -18.04
CA LYS A 20 19.27 -12.31 -19.05
C LYS A 20 19.46 -11.25 -20.15
N ASP A 21 18.43 -10.47 -20.44
CA ASP A 21 18.45 -9.39 -21.43
C ASP A 21 18.93 -8.04 -20.87
N GLY A 22 19.31 -7.99 -19.58
CA GLY A 22 19.73 -6.78 -18.89
C GLY A 22 18.59 -5.96 -18.28
N SER A 23 17.33 -6.39 -18.43
CA SER A 23 16.19 -5.71 -17.81
C SER A 23 16.18 -5.89 -16.28
N SER A 24 15.71 -4.87 -15.55
CA SER A 24 15.56 -4.95 -14.09
C SER A 24 14.16 -5.45 -13.75
N LEU A 25 14.08 -6.66 -13.20
CA LEU A 25 12.84 -7.29 -12.75
C LEU A 25 12.73 -7.24 -11.23
N THR A 26 11.51 -7.13 -10.73
CA THR A 26 11.23 -7.13 -9.30
C THR A 26 10.08 -8.07 -9.00
N LEU A 27 10.26 -9.01 -8.07
CA LEU A 27 9.14 -9.79 -7.56
C LEU A 27 8.15 -8.86 -6.86
N ARG A 28 6.87 -8.98 -7.20
CA ARG A 28 5.81 -8.10 -6.70
C ARG A 28 5.77 -8.04 -5.16
N PRO A 29 5.96 -6.87 -4.53
CA PRO A 29 5.86 -6.73 -3.08
C PRO A 29 4.42 -6.46 -2.60
N GLU A 30 3.49 -6.17 -3.51
CA GLU A 30 2.06 -5.93 -3.29
C GLU A 30 1.29 -5.96 -4.63
N GLY A 31 -0.05 -5.88 -4.59
CA GLY A 31 -0.91 -6.08 -5.74
C GLY A 31 -1.47 -4.82 -6.42
N THR A 32 -1.56 -3.69 -5.72
CA THR A 32 -2.17 -2.44 -6.21
C THR A 32 -1.49 -1.94 -7.47
N ALA A 33 -0.15 -1.90 -7.51
CA ALA A 33 0.58 -1.45 -8.70
C ALA A 33 0.36 -2.39 -9.89
N CYS A 34 0.30 -3.70 -9.64
CA CYS A 34 0.03 -4.71 -10.67
C CYS A 34 -1.38 -4.52 -11.26
N VAL A 35 -2.40 -4.32 -10.41
CA VAL A 35 -3.78 -4.09 -10.86
C VAL A 35 -3.89 -2.78 -11.62
N ALA A 36 -3.31 -1.68 -11.10
CA ALA A 36 -3.32 -0.39 -11.78
C ALA A 36 -2.67 -0.48 -13.17
N ARG A 37 -1.52 -1.18 -13.28
CA ARG A 37 -0.85 -1.44 -14.56
C ARG A 37 -1.78 -2.20 -15.52
N SER A 38 -2.43 -3.27 -15.06
CA SER A 38 -3.34 -4.07 -15.88
C SER A 38 -4.56 -3.29 -16.35
N VAL A 39 -5.15 -2.45 -15.47
CA VAL A 39 -6.27 -1.57 -15.81
C VAL A 39 -5.91 -0.61 -16.95
N LEU A 40 -4.70 -0.02 -16.92
CA LEU A 40 -4.22 0.88 -17.95
C LEU A 40 -3.87 0.14 -19.24
N GLU A 41 -3.08 -0.93 -19.14
CA GLU A 41 -2.59 -1.73 -20.27
C GLU A 41 -3.73 -2.33 -21.10
N ASN A 42 -4.81 -2.77 -20.45
CA ASN A 42 -5.95 -3.41 -21.10
C ASN A 42 -7.11 -2.44 -21.36
N GLY A 43 -6.92 -1.13 -21.12
CA GLY A 43 -7.95 -0.12 -21.39
C GLY A 43 -9.24 -0.29 -20.58
N LEU A 44 -9.21 -0.95 -19.42
CA LEU A 44 -10.41 -1.25 -18.63
C LEU A 44 -11.13 0.02 -18.16
N TYR A 45 -10.39 1.12 -18.03
CA TYR A 45 -10.93 2.44 -17.69
C TYR A 45 -11.82 3.04 -18.80
N ALA A 46 -11.76 2.54 -20.03
CA ALA A 46 -12.61 2.99 -21.14
C ALA A 46 -14.01 2.34 -21.14
N GLY A 47 -14.22 1.32 -20.30
CA GLY A 47 -15.50 0.65 -20.13
C GLY A 47 -16.42 1.32 -19.11
N ALA A 48 -17.41 0.56 -18.63
CA ALA A 48 -18.32 1.02 -17.59
C ALA A 48 -17.58 1.18 -16.24
N MET A 49 -17.76 2.33 -15.59
CA MET A 49 -17.17 2.67 -14.30
C MET A 49 -18.28 2.89 -13.25
N PRO A 50 -18.03 2.65 -11.95
CA PRO A 50 -16.78 2.17 -11.37
C PRO A 50 -16.55 0.67 -11.60
N ILE A 51 -15.29 0.27 -11.76
CA ILE A 51 -14.89 -1.14 -11.81
C ILE A 51 -14.46 -1.62 -10.43
N LYS A 52 -14.84 -2.87 -10.10
CA LYS A 52 -14.51 -3.54 -8.84
C LYS A 52 -13.71 -4.79 -9.17
N LEU A 53 -12.47 -4.85 -8.71
CA LEU A 53 -11.52 -5.93 -8.97
C LEU A 53 -11.08 -6.57 -7.65
N TYR A 54 -10.67 -7.83 -7.70
CA TYR A 54 -10.05 -8.50 -6.56
C TYR A 54 -8.93 -9.43 -7.03
N TYR A 55 -8.06 -9.82 -6.11
CA TYR A 55 -7.03 -10.81 -6.34
C TYR A 55 -6.76 -11.62 -5.07
N LEU A 56 -6.31 -12.86 -5.25
CA LEU A 56 -5.71 -13.71 -4.21
C LEU A 56 -4.38 -14.22 -4.76
N SER A 57 -3.27 -13.76 -4.17
CA SER A 57 -1.94 -14.07 -4.71
C SER A 57 -0.85 -14.03 -3.66
N ASN A 58 0.31 -14.58 -4.01
CA ASN A 58 1.54 -14.45 -3.24
C ASN A 58 2.32 -13.18 -3.61
N PHE A 59 3.05 -12.66 -2.63
CA PHE A 59 3.86 -11.45 -2.71
C PHE A 59 5.17 -11.65 -1.94
N PHE A 60 6.18 -10.86 -2.29
CA PHE A 60 7.55 -11.05 -1.84
C PHE A 60 8.14 -9.79 -1.22
N ARG A 61 8.61 -9.89 0.03
CA ARG A 61 9.31 -8.80 0.71
C ARG A 61 10.51 -9.33 1.49
N ARG A 62 11.68 -8.74 1.27
CA ARG A 62 12.96 -9.05 1.92
C ARG A 62 13.00 -8.50 3.35
N GLU A 63 11.99 -8.83 4.13
CA GLU A 63 11.91 -8.48 5.55
C GLU A 63 12.66 -9.51 6.40
N ARG A 64 12.97 -9.14 7.64
CA ARG A 64 13.43 -10.09 8.66
C ARG A 64 12.23 -10.95 9.08
N PRO A 65 12.28 -12.30 8.90
CA PRO A 65 11.18 -13.15 9.31
C PRO A 65 10.91 -13.06 10.81
N GLN A 66 9.63 -12.97 11.17
CA GLN A 66 9.12 -12.98 12.55
C GLN A 66 7.67 -13.49 12.54
N ALA A 67 7.06 -13.68 13.70
CA ALA A 67 5.65 -14.06 13.77
C ALA A 67 4.78 -13.09 12.95
N GLY A 68 4.02 -13.63 11.98
CA GLY A 68 3.18 -12.85 11.07
C GLY A 68 3.91 -12.13 9.92
N ARG A 69 5.23 -12.28 9.76
CA ARG A 69 6.00 -11.71 8.65
C ARG A 69 6.88 -12.77 8.00
N SER A 70 6.53 -13.11 6.77
CA SER A 70 7.25 -14.05 5.91
C SER A 70 7.84 -13.32 4.70
N ARG A 71 8.87 -13.91 4.09
CA ARG A 71 9.47 -13.34 2.87
C ARG A 71 8.62 -13.57 1.63
N GLU A 72 7.87 -14.66 1.61
CA GLU A 72 6.76 -14.92 0.70
C GLU A 72 5.50 -15.03 1.56
N PHE A 73 4.43 -14.33 1.17
CA PHE A 73 3.17 -14.33 1.90
C PHE A 73 2.01 -14.14 0.93
N TRP A 74 0.80 -14.50 1.37
CA TRP A 74 -0.41 -14.39 0.56
C TRP A 74 -1.26 -13.20 0.98
N GLN A 75 -1.86 -12.52 0.02
CA GLN A 75 -2.85 -11.49 0.26
C GLN A 75 -4.08 -11.70 -0.60
N PHE A 76 -5.23 -11.42 0.00
CA PHE A 76 -6.45 -11.08 -0.71
C PHE A 76 -6.57 -9.56 -0.78
N GLY A 77 -6.67 -9.00 -1.97
CA GLY A 77 -6.84 -7.55 -2.17
C GLY A 77 -8.06 -7.25 -3.03
N ALA A 78 -8.63 -6.07 -2.83
CA ALA A 78 -9.76 -5.56 -3.58
C ALA A 78 -9.48 -4.11 -3.99
N GLU A 79 -9.76 -3.79 -5.25
CA GLU A 79 -9.50 -2.47 -5.84
C GLU A 79 -10.78 -1.94 -6.48
N LEU A 80 -11.12 -0.68 -6.20
CA LEU A 80 -12.27 -0.01 -6.79
C LEU A 80 -11.77 1.24 -7.52
N TYR A 81 -11.98 1.30 -8.83
CA TYR A 81 -11.61 2.45 -9.66
C TYR A 81 -12.85 3.16 -10.18
N GLY A 82 -12.77 4.48 -10.35
CA GLY A 82 -13.82 5.28 -10.99
C GLY A 82 -14.87 5.88 -10.05
N SER A 83 -14.69 5.79 -8.73
CA SER A 83 -15.44 6.61 -7.78
C SER A 83 -14.47 7.31 -6.82
N SER A 84 -14.72 8.59 -6.57
CA SER A 84 -13.99 9.44 -5.63
C SER A 84 -14.78 9.78 -4.37
N GLY A 85 -16.03 9.31 -4.26
CA GLY A 85 -16.90 9.56 -3.13
C GLY A 85 -16.64 8.59 -1.97
N ALA A 86 -16.96 9.03 -0.75
CA ALA A 86 -16.74 8.26 0.48
C ALA A 86 -17.55 6.94 0.52
N GLU A 87 -18.57 6.80 -0.32
CA GLU A 87 -19.30 5.55 -0.52
C GLU A 87 -18.42 4.44 -1.10
N ALA A 88 -17.39 4.78 -1.88
CA ALA A 88 -16.41 3.81 -2.38
C ALA A 88 -15.56 3.25 -1.24
N ASP A 89 -15.03 4.11 -0.38
CA ASP A 89 -14.29 3.73 0.83
C ASP A 89 -15.16 2.86 1.75
N ALA A 90 -16.40 3.30 2.02
CA ALA A 90 -17.36 2.55 2.82
C ALA A 90 -17.65 1.16 2.22
N THR A 91 -17.74 1.05 0.90
CA THR A 91 -17.94 -0.23 0.21
C THR A 91 -16.80 -1.21 0.49
N ILE A 92 -15.55 -0.76 0.41
CA ILE A 92 -14.37 -1.60 0.69
C ILE A 92 -14.31 -2.02 2.17
N ILE A 93 -14.62 -1.09 3.08
CA ILE A 93 -14.68 -1.40 4.53
C ILE A 93 -15.77 -2.44 4.82
N LEU A 94 -16.96 -2.30 4.23
CA LEU A 94 -18.06 -3.24 4.41
C LEU A 94 -17.75 -4.61 3.80
N LEU A 95 -17.04 -4.66 2.65
CA LEU A 95 -16.55 -5.89 2.06
C LEU A 95 -15.64 -6.64 3.05
N ALA A 96 -14.61 -5.97 3.58
CA ALA A 96 -13.68 -6.56 4.54
C ALA A 96 -14.41 -7.08 5.80
N ASN A 97 -15.31 -6.26 6.37
CA ASN A 97 -16.12 -6.66 7.53
C ASN A 97 -17.03 -7.87 7.25
N SER A 98 -17.65 -7.93 6.06
CA SER A 98 -18.47 -9.06 5.62
C SER A 98 -17.66 -10.35 5.54
N VAL A 99 -16.45 -10.29 4.97
CA VAL A 99 -15.52 -11.43 4.92
C VAL A 99 -15.15 -11.90 6.32
N PHE A 100 -14.73 -11.01 7.22
CA PHE A 100 -14.36 -11.38 8.59
C PHE A 100 -15.52 -12.01 9.37
N LYS A 101 -16.73 -11.45 9.24
CA LYS A 101 -17.93 -12.02 9.86
C LYS A 101 -18.24 -13.43 9.34
N ARG A 102 -18.16 -13.63 8.02
CA ARG A 102 -18.41 -14.94 7.39
C ARG A 102 -17.38 -16.00 7.79
N LEU A 103 -16.13 -15.59 8.02
CA LEU A 103 -15.07 -16.47 8.52
C LEU A 103 -15.16 -16.71 10.04
N GLY A 104 -16.10 -16.08 10.74
CA GLY A 104 -16.27 -16.22 12.18
C GLY A 104 -15.16 -15.55 13.00
N LEU A 105 -14.39 -14.64 12.40
CA LEU A 105 -13.32 -13.94 13.11
C LEU A 105 -13.91 -12.99 14.16
N ARG A 106 -13.29 -13.00 15.35
CA ARG A 106 -13.68 -12.18 16.50
C ARG A 106 -12.53 -11.24 16.86
N ASN A 107 -12.82 -10.24 17.70
CA ASN A 107 -11.84 -9.27 18.20
C ASN A 107 -11.13 -8.47 17.09
N ILE A 108 -11.89 -8.09 16.06
CA ILE A 108 -11.42 -7.21 14.97
C ILE A 108 -11.78 -5.76 15.31
N GLU A 109 -10.82 -4.86 15.19
CA GLU A 109 -11.00 -3.42 15.40
C GLU A 109 -10.78 -2.66 14.07
N LEU A 110 -11.68 -1.74 13.73
CA LEU A 110 -11.55 -0.85 12.58
C LEU A 110 -10.93 0.48 13.02
N LYS A 111 -9.76 0.81 12.45
CA LYS A 111 -9.07 2.10 12.66
C LYS A 111 -9.13 2.91 11.37
N ILE A 112 -9.73 4.11 11.43
CA ILE A 112 -9.89 5.00 10.27
C ILE A 112 -9.12 6.30 10.52
N ASN A 113 -8.46 6.81 9.49
CA ASN A 113 -7.79 8.09 9.49
C ASN A 113 -7.78 8.69 8.08
N SER A 114 -7.57 10.01 7.96
CA SER A 114 -7.32 10.69 6.69
C SER A 114 -5.95 11.37 6.72
N ILE A 115 -5.14 11.13 5.67
CA ILE A 115 -3.86 11.82 5.47
C ILE A 115 -4.00 13.13 4.68
N GLY A 116 -5.24 13.53 4.38
CA GLY A 116 -5.58 14.74 3.65
C GLY A 116 -5.22 14.71 2.16
N CYS A 117 -5.09 15.91 1.61
CA CYS A 117 -4.91 16.21 0.20
C CYS A 117 -3.43 16.47 -0.18
N PRO A 118 -3.10 16.59 -1.48
CA PRO A 118 -1.76 16.96 -1.93
C PRO A 118 -1.21 18.28 -1.35
N GLU A 119 -2.08 19.25 -1.01
CA GLU A 119 -1.70 20.52 -0.39
C GLU A 119 -1.56 20.43 1.14
N CYS A 120 -2.34 19.53 1.75
CA CYS A 120 -2.41 19.30 3.18
C CYS A 120 -1.11 18.67 3.71
N ARG A 121 -0.57 17.69 2.98
CA ARG A 121 0.59 16.90 3.42
C ARG A 121 1.91 17.68 3.51
N PRO A 122 2.26 18.59 2.56
CA PRO A 122 3.42 19.46 2.69
C PRO A 122 3.39 20.33 3.94
N VAL A 123 2.23 20.95 4.25
CA VAL A 123 2.06 21.79 5.44
C VAL A 123 2.28 20.98 6.72
N PHE A 124 1.66 19.79 6.82
CA PHE A 124 1.87 18.90 7.96
C PHE A 124 3.34 18.49 8.10
N ARG A 125 4.03 18.13 7.01
CA ARG A 125 5.46 17.75 7.06
C ARG A 125 6.35 18.91 7.53
N ALA A 126 6.07 20.14 7.10
CA ALA A 126 6.81 21.32 7.54
C ALA A 126 6.64 21.55 9.05
N ALA A 127 5.40 21.49 9.55
CA ALA A 127 5.11 21.61 10.98
C ALA A 127 5.79 20.51 11.80
N LEU A 128 5.73 19.26 11.32
CA LEU A 128 6.35 18.11 11.97
C LEU A 128 7.88 18.25 12.05
N ARG A 129 8.53 18.67 10.95
CA ARG A 129 9.98 18.92 10.95
C ARG A 129 10.36 20.02 11.93
N LYS A 130 9.65 21.15 11.90
CA LYS A 130 9.87 22.26 12.84
C LYS A 130 9.71 21.83 14.30
N HIS A 131 8.72 20.99 14.60
CA HIS A 131 8.51 20.46 15.95
C HIS A 131 9.73 19.68 16.47
N PHE A 132 10.31 18.82 15.62
CA PHE A 132 11.44 17.97 16.01
C PHE A 132 12.82 18.62 15.84
N GLU A 133 12.94 19.83 15.28
CA GLU A 133 14.22 20.51 15.11
C GLU A 133 14.99 20.66 16.43
N SER A 134 14.30 21.03 17.50
CA SER A 134 14.90 21.19 18.84
C SER A 134 15.36 19.87 19.48
N ARG A 135 14.84 18.74 19.00
CA ARG A 135 15.09 17.39 19.55
C ARG A 135 15.83 16.48 18.59
N LYS A 136 16.50 17.02 17.58
CA LYS A 136 17.24 16.23 16.58
C LYS A 136 18.20 15.21 17.20
N LYS A 137 18.85 15.57 18.32
CA LYS A 137 19.79 14.68 19.03
C LYS A 137 19.13 13.46 19.67
N GLU A 138 17.81 13.48 19.88
CA GLU A 138 17.03 12.38 20.45
C GLU A 138 16.47 11.44 19.36
N LEU A 139 16.64 11.78 18.09
CA LEU A 139 16.12 11.00 16.98
C LEU A 139 17.10 9.91 16.55
N CYS A 140 16.57 8.72 16.22
CA CYS A 140 17.38 7.68 15.60
C CYS A 140 17.72 8.02 14.15
N ASP A 141 18.72 7.33 13.59
CA ASP A 141 19.21 7.56 12.22
C ASP A 141 18.11 7.48 11.15
N THR A 142 17.13 6.58 11.35
CA THR A 142 16.00 6.45 10.41
C THR A 142 15.09 7.68 10.43
N CYS A 143 14.87 8.26 11.61
CA CYS A 143 14.08 9.49 11.74
C CYS A 143 14.84 10.70 11.19
N LEU A 144 16.16 10.75 11.39
CA LEU A 144 17.03 11.80 10.87
C LEU A 144 17.11 11.80 9.34
N GLY A 145 17.00 10.63 8.71
CA GLY A 145 17.02 10.48 7.25
C GLY A 145 15.72 10.83 6.50
N ARG A 146 14.67 11.35 7.17
CA ARG A 146 13.33 11.58 6.60
C ARG A 146 12.92 13.07 6.54
#